data_AF-C4XG13-F1
#
_entry.id   AF-C4XG13-F1
#
_cell.length_a   1.000
_cell.length_b   1.000
_cell.length_c   1.000
_cell.angle_alpha   90.00
_cell.angle_beta   90.00
_cell.angle_gamma   90.00
#
_symmetry.space_group_name_H-M   'P 1'
#
loop_
_entity.id
_entity.type
_entity.pdbx_description
1 polymer ?
#
loop_
_entity_poly.entity_id
_entity_poly.type
_entity_poly.pdbx_seq_one_letter_code
_entity_poly.pdbx_strand_id
1 'polypeptide(L)'
;MMEITQVLHRPVLTEKTNILQSSNTYTWEVDWAANKYQIKEAIEFIFKVKVVKVNILKVDKKPKRVGRYNGFTNRYKKAMITLAEGDKIVYYPNEAEAQDAKKEAKVKAKKAEDKKQAAAKEAEIAKKLAAKKAKAAESKKADSSKAEKTTKSTTSKPAAKKVAAAKKSSK
;
A
#
# COMPACT_ATOMS: atom_id res chain seq x y z
N MET A 1 26.90 1.89 12.43
CA MET A 1 25.59 2.10 11.77
C MET A 1 24.62 2.51 12.86
N MET A 2 23.82 3.56 12.66
CA MET A 2 22.87 4.01 13.69
C MET A 2 21.54 3.27 13.48
N GLU A 3 20.92 2.81 14.56
CA GLU A 3 19.60 2.18 14.46
C GLU A 3 18.50 3.22 14.24
N ILE A 4 17.57 2.92 13.33
CA ILE A 4 16.46 3.81 12.93
C ILE A 4 15.58 4.19 14.13
N THR A 5 15.42 3.25 15.08
CA THR A 5 14.62 3.41 16.29
C THR A 5 15.23 4.39 17.29
N GLN A 6 16.55 4.58 17.27
CA GLN A 6 17.26 5.46 18.21
C GLN A 6 17.40 6.90 17.70
N VAL A 7 16.97 7.19 16.47
CA VAL A 7 17.13 8.52 15.85
C VAL A 7 16.24 9.58 16.51
N LEU A 8 15.05 9.20 16.96
CA LEU A 8 14.05 10.10 17.53
C LEU A 8 14.02 9.95 19.06
N HIS A 9 14.22 11.04 19.80
CA HIS A 9 14.17 11.01 21.26
C HIS A 9 12.79 11.42 21.78
N ARG A 10 12.36 12.65 21.51
CA ARG A 10 11.10 13.20 22.05
C ARG A 10 10.53 14.33 21.19
N PRO A 11 9.21 14.54 21.19
CA PRO A 11 8.63 15.74 20.59
C PRO A 11 8.96 16.99 21.42
N VAL A 12 9.14 18.12 20.76
CA VAL A 12 9.38 19.42 21.41
C VAL A 12 8.05 20.16 21.45
N LEU A 13 7.53 20.41 22.65
CA LEU A 13 6.27 21.11 22.86
C LEU A 13 6.54 22.52 23.39
N THR A 14 6.25 23.51 22.57
CA THR A 14 6.21 24.93 22.93
C THR A 14 5.05 25.61 22.21
N GLU A 15 4.68 26.83 22.58
CA GLU A 15 3.63 27.60 21.90
C GLU A 15 3.91 27.73 20.40
N LYS A 16 5.18 28.00 20.05
CA LYS A 16 5.61 28.09 18.65
C LYS A 16 5.42 26.76 17.90
N THR A 17 5.72 25.62 18.51
CA THR A 17 5.54 24.33 17.84
C THR A 17 4.06 23.99 17.66
N ASN A 18 3.19 24.46 18.55
CA ASN A 18 1.75 24.32 18.40
C ASN A 18 1.25 25.11 17.17
N ILE A 19 1.74 26.35 16.97
CA ILE A 19 1.43 27.14 15.76
C ILE A 19 1.91 26.43 14.48
N LEU A 20 3.12 25.85 14.51
CA LEU A 20 3.68 25.06 13.39
C LEU A 20 2.90 23.76 13.13
N GLN A 21 2.23 23.21 14.13
CA GLN A 21 1.40 22.02 13.98
C GLN A 21 0.20 22.28 13.07
N SER A 22 -0.36 23.49 13.09
CA SER A 22 -1.41 23.91 12.16
C SER A 22 -0.95 23.91 10.69
N SER A 23 0.35 24.04 10.44
CA SER A 23 0.97 23.93 9.11
C SER A 23 1.61 22.55 8.87
N ASN A 24 1.13 21.51 9.55
CA ASN A 24 1.63 20.12 9.45
C ASN A 24 3.14 19.98 9.67
N THR A 25 3.72 20.89 10.45
CA THR A 25 5.15 20.89 10.77
C THR A 25 5.36 20.50 12.22
N TYR A 26 6.01 19.36 12.44
CA TYR A 26 6.26 18.78 13.75
C TYR A 26 7.70 18.98 14.17
N THR A 27 7.94 19.24 15.45
CA THR A 27 9.28 19.47 15.97
C THR A 27 9.70 18.35 16.91
N TRP A 28 10.87 17.75 16.63
CA TRP A 28 11.44 16.65 17.40
C TRP A 28 12.85 16.98 17.88
N GLU A 29 13.18 16.47 19.05
CA GLU A 29 14.56 16.29 19.47
C GLU A 29 15.08 14.97 18.89
N VAL A 30 16.22 15.06 18.25
CA VAL A 30 16.87 13.95 17.53
C VAL A 30 18.32 13.83 17.96
N ASP A 31 18.91 12.68 17.67
CA ASP A 31 20.29 12.42 18.01
C ASP A 31 21.29 13.39 17.33
N TRP A 32 22.41 13.64 18.01
CA TRP A 32 23.42 14.58 17.55
C TRP A 32 24.18 14.10 16.30
N ALA A 33 24.31 12.79 16.09
CA ALA A 33 24.95 12.22 14.90
C ALA A 33 23.96 12.02 13.74
N ALA A 34 22.64 12.04 13.98
CA ALA A 34 21.63 11.75 12.96
C ALA A 34 21.67 12.68 11.74
N ASN A 35 21.61 12.10 10.54
CA ASN A 35 21.51 12.83 9.27
C ASN A 35 20.04 13.03 8.86
N LYS A 36 19.79 13.97 7.93
CA LYS A 36 18.45 14.31 7.45
C LYS A 36 17.70 13.14 6.82
N TYR A 37 18.41 12.27 6.10
CA TYR A 37 17.85 11.07 5.49
C TYR A 37 17.39 10.05 6.53
N GLN A 38 18.20 9.82 7.56
CA GLN A 38 17.87 8.92 8.66
C GLN A 38 16.65 9.39 9.45
N ILE A 39 16.53 10.69 9.70
CA ILE A 39 15.37 11.27 10.39
C ILE A 39 14.09 11.08 9.56
N LYS A 40 14.19 11.24 8.23
CA LYS A 40 13.07 11.00 7.32
C LYS A 40 12.63 9.54 7.40
N GLU A 41 13.56 8.61 7.21
CA GLU A 41 13.31 7.17 7.25
C GLU A 41 12.72 6.72 8.60
N ALA A 42 13.24 7.24 9.71
CA ALA A 42 12.73 6.90 11.04
C ALA A 42 11.28 7.33 11.25
N ILE A 43 10.91 8.54 10.83
CA ILE A 43 9.54 9.03 10.98
C ILE A 43 8.58 8.27 10.06
N GLU A 44 8.99 8.02 8.81
CA GLU A 44 8.19 7.25 7.85
C GLU A 44 7.99 5.80 8.35
N PHE A 45 9.01 5.20 8.96
CA PHE A 45 8.93 3.84 9.50
C PHE A 45 8.05 3.74 10.75
N ILE A 46 8.25 4.63 11.74
CA ILE A 46 7.56 4.57 13.03
C ILE A 46 6.08 4.98 12.89
N PHE A 47 5.81 6.07 12.17
CA PHE A 47 4.47 6.66 12.12
C PHE A 47 3.69 6.29 10.85
N LYS A 48 4.33 5.63 9.87
CA LYS A 48 3.72 5.26 8.58
C LYS A 48 3.10 6.46 7.84
N VAL A 49 3.76 7.61 7.95
CA VAL A 49 3.38 8.88 7.29
C VAL A 49 4.34 9.20 6.17
N LYS A 50 3.99 10.14 5.28
CA LYS A 50 4.88 10.63 4.23
C LYS A 50 5.50 11.98 4.61
N VAL A 51 6.83 12.07 4.54
CA VAL A 51 7.56 13.30 4.89
C VAL A 51 7.94 14.08 3.62
N VAL A 52 7.58 15.36 3.58
CA VAL A 52 7.89 16.26 2.45
C VAL A 52 9.25 16.92 2.64
N LYS A 53 9.48 17.48 3.82
CA LYS A 53 10.68 18.28 4.10
C LYS A 53 11.13 18.09 5.54
N VAL A 54 12.46 18.11 5.73
CA VAL A 54 13.08 18.10 7.05
C VAL A 54 14.05 19.28 7.15
N ASN A 55 13.94 20.05 8.21
CA ASN A 55 14.83 21.15 8.56
C ASN A 55 15.49 20.82 9.90
N ILE A 56 16.79 21.04 10.00
CA ILE A 56 17.57 20.64 11.18
C ILE A 56 18.26 21.88 11.74
N LEU A 57 18.24 22.02 13.06
CA LEU A 57 18.92 23.06 13.80
C LEU A 57 19.70 22.42 14.96
N LYS A 58 20.93 22.85 15.19
CA LYS A 58 21.71 22.47 16.37
C LYS A 58 21.45 23.49 17.47
N VAL A 59 21.09 23.02 18.66
CA VAL A 59 20.90 23.88 19.84
C VAL A 59 22.07 23.65 20.77
N ASP A 60 22.84 24.72 20.99
CA ASP A 60 24.02 24.66 21.83
C ASP A 60 23.66 24.57 23.32
N LYS A 61 24.62 23.99 24.05
CA LYS A 61 24.56 23.87 25.50
C LYS A 61 24.57 25.26 26.15
N LYS A 62 23.68 25.45 27.14
CA LYS A 62 23.63 26.69 27.92
C LYS A 62 24.34 26.48 29.26
N PRO A 63 25.17 27.44 29.73
CA PRO A 63 25.77 27.34 31.05
C PRO A 63 24.68 27.36 32.10
N LYS A 64 24.79 26.45 33.08
CA LYS A 64 23.88 26.34 34.22
C LYS A 64 24.69 26.09 35.48
N ARG A 65 24.29 26.73 36.58
CA ARG A 65 24.90 26.53 37.88
C ARG A 65 23.93 25.79 38.79
N VAL A 66 24.44 24.77 39.49
CA VAL A 66 23.72 24.04 40.52
C VAL A 66 24.54 24.15 41.81
N GLY A 67 24.14 25.07 42.69
CA GLY A 67 24.88 25.39 43.92
C GLY A 67 26.30 25.89 43.62
N ARG A 68 27.30 25.15 44.12
CA ARG A 68 28.74 25.43 43.92
C ARG A 68 29.25 24.97 42.54
N TYR A 69 28.55 24.07 41.87
CA TYR A 69 29.03 23.48 40.62
C TYR A 69 28.53 24.26 39.40
N ASN A 70 29.48 24.62 38.54
CA ASN A 70 29.19 25.19 37.23
C ASN A 70 29.22 24.07 36.19
N GLY A 71 28.13 23.93 35.44
CA GLY A 71 27.99 22.95 34.38
C GLY A 71 27.27 23.53 33.16
N PHE A 72 26.85 22.64 32.27
CA PHE A 72 26.10 23.00 31.07
C PHE A 72 24.88 22.09 30.93
N THR A 73 23.79 22.62 30.40
CA THR A 73 22.68 21.79 29.91
C THR A 73 23.14 20.97 28.71
N ASN A 74 22.57 19.78 28.52
CA ASN A 74 22.89 18.99 27.35
C ASN A 74 22.55 19.73 26.05
N ARG A 75 23.44 19.64 25.07
CA ARG A 75 23.15 20.11 23.70
C ARG A 75 22.22 19.11 23.03
N TYR A 76 21.40 19.58 22.11
CA TYR A 76 20.51 18.70 21.36
C TYR A 76 20.32 19.21 19.94
N LYS A 77 19.89 18.31 19.06
CA LYS A 77 19.55 18.66 17.68
C LYS A 77 18.02 18.68 17.56
N LYS A 78 17.51 19.75 16.96
CA LYS A 78 16.09 19.96 16.71
C LYS A 78 15.80 19.71 15.24
N ALA A 79 14.85 18.84 14.95
CA ALA A 79 14.35 18.61 13.61
C ALA A 79 12.92 19.16 13.50
N MET A 80 12.68 20.02 12.51
CA MET A 80 11.34 20.45 12.07
C MET A 80 10.99 19.65 10.83
N ILE A 81 9.89 18.90 10.88
CA ILE A 81 9.50 17.94 9.86
C ILE A 81 8.14 18.33 9.32
N THR A 82 8.09 18.61 8.03
CA THR A 82 6.86 18.91 7.30
C THR A 82 6.34 17.63 6.68
N LEU A 83 5.11 17.25 7.04
CA LEU A 83 4.42 16.09 6.50
C LEU A 83 3.65 16.43 5.23
N ALA A 84 3.26 15.39 4.49
CA ALA A 84 2.31 15.52 3.40
C ALA A 84 0.91 15.92 3.93
N GLU A 85 0.11 16.52 3.07
CA GLU A 85 -1.26 16.89 3.40
C GLU A 85 -2.09 15.63 3.72
N GLY A 86 -2.83 15.67 4.83
CA GLY A 86 -3.66 14.57 5.30
C GLY A 86 -3.00 13.62 6.31
N ASP A 87 -1.67 13.66 6.43
CA ASP A 87 -0.94 12.90 7.46
C ASP A 87 -0.86 13.68 8.77
N LYS A 88 -1.19 13.01 9.88
CA LYS A 88 -1.14 13.60 11.22
C LYS A 88 -0.41 12.69 12.19
N ILE A 89 0.52 13.26 12.95
CA ILE A 89 1.18 12.56 14.05
C ILE A 89 0.46 12.92 15.34
N VAL A 90 -0.02 11.90 16.05
CA VAL A 90 -0.61 12.04 17.39
C VAL A 90 0.44 11.62 18.39
N TYR A 91 0.82 12.53 19.28
CA TYR A 91 1.75 12.25 20.37
C TYR A 91 1.17 12.60 21.76
N TYR A 92 -0.05 13.13 21.83
CA TYR A 92 -0.76 13.33 23.08
C TYR A 92 -1.54 12.05 23.44
N PRO A 93 -1.31 11.44 24.62
CA PRO A 93 -2.03 10.24 25.04
C PRO A 93 -3.56 10.43 25.03
N ASN A 94 -4.02 11.61 25.45
CA ASN A 94 -5.45 11.93 25.55
C ASN A 94 -6.15 12.07 24.18
N GLU A 95 -5.40 12.29 23.09
CA GLU A 95 -5.97 12.37 21.73
C GLU A 95 -6.01 11.02 21.01
N ALA A 96 -5.27 10.02 21.49
CA ALA A 96 -5.23 8.69 20.88
C ALA A 96 -6.61 8.03 20.92
N GLU A 97 -7.28 8.10 22.08
CA GLU A 97 -8.62 7.55 22.29
C GLU A 97 -9.68 8.17 21.36
N ALA A 98 -9.52 9.45 21.01
CA ALA A 98 -10.43 10.15 20.10
C ALA A 98 -10.24 9.78 18.61
N GLN A 99 -9.07 9.28 18.23
CA GLN A 99 -8.76 8.92 16.84
C GLN A 99 -9.00 7.45 16.52
N ASP A 100 -8.92 6.56 17.51
CA ASP A 100 -9.30 5.16 17.34
C ASP A 100 -10.80 5.02 17.02
N ALA A 101 -11.66 5.86 17.62
CA ALA A 101 -13.07 5.95 17.23
C ALA A 101 -13.30 6.41 15.77
N LYS A 102 -12.47 7.33 15.25
CA LYS A 102 -12.56 7.83 13.86
C LYS A 102 -11.95 6.86 12.84
N LYS A 103 -10.92 6.11 13.21
CA LYS A 103 -10.33 5.04 12.39
C LYS A 103 -11.28 3.84 12.29
N GLU A 104 -11.94 3.46 13.39
CA GLU A 104 -12.96 2.41 13.37
C GLU A 104 -14.17 2.76 12.48
N ALA A 105 -14.59 4.02 12.43
CA ALA A 105 -15.65 4.47 11.53
C ALA A 105 -15.25 4.38 10.04
N LYS A 106 -14.00 4.72 9.69
CA LYS A 106 -13.49 4.59 8.30
C LYS A 106 -13.24 3.14 7.88
N VAL A 107 -12.84 2.27 8.81
CA VAL A 107 -12.69 0.82 8.55
C VAL A 107 -14.04 0.14 8.34
N LYS A 108 -15.10 0.58 9.04
CA LYS A 108 -16.48 0.11 8.81
C LYS A 108 -17.06 0.60 7.47
N ALA A 109 -16.68 1.78 6.98
CA ALA A 109 -17.10 2.28 5.67
C ALA A 109 -16.42 1.54 4.49
N LYS A 110 -15.10 1.28 4.55
CA LYS A 110 -14.40 0.52 3.50
C LYS A 110 -14.85 -0.94 3.39
N LYS A 111 -15.13 -1.60 4.53
CA LYS A 111 -15.64 -2.98 4.55
C LYS A 111 -17.07 -3.13 3.97
N ALA A 112 -17.83 -2.02 3.87
CA ALA A 112 -19.15 -2.00 3.24
C ALA A 112 -19.09 -1.76 1.71
N GLU A 113 -18.09 -1.02 1.22
CA GLU A 113 -17.88 -0.82 -0.23
C GLU A 113 -17.25 -2.04 -0.91
N ASP A 114 -16.29 -2.71 -0.27
CA ASP A 114 -15.67 -3.92 -0.81
C ASP A 114 -16.68 -5.08 -0.93
N LYS A 115 -17.67 -5.15 -0.02
CA LYS A 115 -18.75 -6.15 -0.08
C LYS A 115 -19.78 -5.88 -1.19
N LYS A 116 -19.95 -4.61 -1.60
CA LYS A 116 -20.81 -4.24 -2.74
C LYS A 116 -20.12 -4.45 -4.09
N GLN A 117 -18.81 -4.27 -4.17
CA GLN A 117 -18.05 -4.46 -5.41
C GLN A 117 -17.75 -5.92 -5.74
N ALA A 118 -17.68 -6.81 -4.73
CA ALA A 118 -17.56 -8.26 -4.95
C ALA A 118 -18.85 -8.86 -5.56
N ALA A 119 -20.03 -8.47 -5.07
CA ALA A 119 -21.32 -8.93 -5.58
C ALA A 119 -21.61 -8.46 -7.02
N ALA A 120 -21.18 -7.25 -7.38
CA ALA A 120 -21.33 -6.71 -8.73
C ALA A 120 -20.43 -7.42 -9.76
N LYS A 121 -19.22 -7.82 -9.36
CA LYS A 121 -18.28 -8.55 -10.24
C LYS A 121 -18.70 -10.01 -10.45
N GLU A 122 -19.28 -10.67 -9.45
CA GLU A 122 -19.80 -12.05 -9.58
C GLU A 122 -21.06 -12.13 -10.48
N ALA A 123 -21.96 -11.14 -10.40
CA ALA A 123 -23.16 -11.08 -11.24
C ALA A 123 -22.85 -10.81 -12.73
N GLU A 124 -21.78 -10.07 -13.04
CA GLU A 124 -21.37 -9.81 -14.42
C GLU A 124 -20.73 -11.05 -15.09
N ILE A 125 -20.00 -11.86 -14.31
CA ILE A 125 -19.41 -13.12 -14.74
C ILE A 125 -20.51 -14.16 -15.05
N ALA A 126 -21.58 -14.20 -14.26
CA ALA A 126 -22.74 -15.06 -14.51
C ALA A 126 -23.51 -14.69 -15.80
N LYS A 127 -23.67 -13.38 -16.09
CA LYS A 127 -24.31 -12.91 -17.33
C LYS A 127 -23.48 -13.23 -18.58
N LYS A 128 -22.15 -13.16 -18.50
CA LYS A 128 -21.24 -13.58 -19.59
C LYS A 128 -21.25 -15.11 -19.83
N LEU A 129 -21.41 -15.92 -18.78
CA LEU A 129 -21.58 -17.37 -18.90
C LEU A 129 -22.92 -17.77 -19.53
N ALA A 130 -24.01 -17.04 -19.23
CA ALA A 130 -25.32 -17.27 -19.82
C ALA A 130 -25.37 -16.89 -21.32
N ALA A 131 -24.74 -15.78 -21.71
CA ALA A 131 -24.64 -15.38 -23.12
C ALA A 131 -23.81 -16.36 -23.97
N LYS A 132 -22.79 -17.00 -23.39
CA LYS A 132 -21.99 -18.05 -24.05
C LYS A 132 -22.78 -19.36 -24.23
N LYS A 133 -23.73 -19.66 -23.35
CA LYS A 133 -24.66 -20.80 -23.48
C LYS A 133 -25.78 -20.53 -24.50
N ALA A 134 -26.26 -19.29 -24.62
CA ALA A 134 -27.24 -18.91 -25.65
C ALA A 134 -26.64 -18.92 -27.06
N LYS A 135 -25.39 -18.45 -27.24
CA LYS A 135 -24.70 -18.50 -28.55
C LYS A 135 -24.31 -19.92 -29.01
N ALA A 136 -24.39 -20.93 -28.14
CA ALA A 136 -24.19 -22.34 -28.49
C ALA A 136 -25.52 -23.08 -28.81
N ALA A 137 -26.68 -22.45 -28.54
CA ALA A 137 -27.99 -23.03 -28.83
C ALA A 137 -28.60 -22.55 -30.16
N GLU A 138 -28.09 -21.45 -30.73
CA GLU A 138 -28.63 -20.84 -31.95
C GLU A 138 -27.85 -21.18 -33.24
N SER A 139 -26.95 -22.18 -33.19
CA SER A 139 -26.37 -22.81 -34.39
C SER A 139 -26.95 -24.21 -34.68
N LYS A 140 -28.12 -24.55 -34.12
CA LYS A 140 -28.88 -25.76 -34.44
C LYS A 140 -30.38 -25.48 -34.56
N LYS A 141 -30.77 -24.65 -35.54
CA LYS A 141 -32.13 -24.70 -36.13
C LYS A 141 -32.17 -23.86 -37.42
N ALA A 142 -31.70 -24.46 -38.52
CA ALA A 142 -32.17 -24.23 -39.90
C ALA A 142 -31.29 -25.02 -40.88
N ASP A 143 -31.59 -26.31 -41.07
CA ASP A 143 -31.73 -26.84 -42.43
C ASP A 143 -32.64 -28.08 -42.39
N SER A 144 -33.46 -28.22 -43.42
CA SER A 144 -34.76 -28.87 -43.42
C SER A 144 -34.79 -30.29 -44.00
N SER A 145 -35.69 -31.10 -43.45
CA SER A 145 -36.52 -32.15 -44.07
C SER A 145 -35.92 -33.18 -45.08
N LYS A 146 -36.12 -34.46 -44.69
CA LYS A 146 -36.63 -35.58 -45.50
C LYS A 146 -35.62 -36.47 -46.26
N ALA A 147 -35.30 -37.63 -45.68
CA ALA A 147 -35.43 -38.95 -46.33
C ALA A 147 -35.10 -40.08 -45.35
N GLU A 148 -36.11 -40.89 -45.05
CA GLU A 148 -36.05 -42.14 -44.33
C GLU A 148 -35.57 -43.26 -45.27
N LYS A 149 -34.45 -43.95 -44.96
CA LYS A 149 -34.21 -45.33 -45.41
C LYS A 149 -33.09 -46.05 -44.62
N THR A 150 -33.55 -46.82 -43.63
CA THR A 150 -33.15 -48.21 -43.28
C THR A 150 -31.70 -48.72 -43.49
N THR A 151 -31.19 -49.23 -42.36
CA THR A 151 -30.54 -50.56 -42.14
C THR A 151 -29.06 -50.81 -42.48
N LYS A 152 -28.38 -51.37 -41.45
CA LYS A 152 -27.18 -52.24 -41.46
C LYS A 152 -25.86 -51.54 -41.84
N SER A 153 -24.68 -51.84 -41.32
CA SER A 153 -24.11 -52.74 -40.30
C SER A 153 -22.57 -52.61 -40.45
N THR A 154 -21.78 -53.06 -39.46
CA THR A 154 -20.38 -53.55 -39.65
C THR A 154 -19.28 -52.46 -39.71
N THR A 155 -18.52 -52.21 -38.63
CA THR A 155 -17.29 -52.91 -38.14
C THR A 155 -16.02 -52.70 -38.99
N SER A 156 -14.90 -52.48 -38.27
CA SER A 156 -13.46 -52.62 -38.62
C SER A 156 -12.73 -51.35 -39.07
N LYS A 157 -11.72 -50.84 -38.32
CA LYS A 157 -10.28 -51.23 -38.18
C LYS A 157 -9.39 -50.75 -39.37
N PRO A 158 -8.06 -50.57 -39.21
CA PRO A 158 -7.34 -49.34 -39.57
C PRO A 158 -6.24 -49.57 -40.62
N ALA A 159 -5.67 -48.51 -41.21
CA ALA A 159 -4.38 -48.54 -41.93
C ALA A 159 -3.90 -47.09 -42.12
N ALA A 160 -2.75 -46.61 -41.62
CA ALA A 160 -1.36 -47.03 -41.82
C ALA A 160 -0.82 -46.82 -43.26
N LYS A 161 -0.08 -45.72 -43.48
CA LYS A 161 1.17 -45.68 -44.28
C LYS A 161 1.88 -44.32 -44.05
N LYS A 162 3.10 -44.24 -43.46
CA LYS A 162 4.46 -44.46 -44.05
C LYS A 162 4.76 -43.38 -45.13
N VAL A 163 5.88 -42.64 -45.25
CA VAL A 163 7.35 -42.88 -45.19
C VAL A 163 8.00 -41.47 -45.32
N ALA A 164 8.89 -40.99 -44.42
CA ALA A 164 10.37 -40.93 -44.46
C ALA A 164 11.11 -39.97 -45.43
N ALA A 165 12.26 -39.47 -44.92
CA ALA A 165 13.51 -39.01 -45.56
C ALA A 165 13.50 -37.65 -46.32
N ALA A 166 14.26 -36.62 -45.95
CA ALA A 166 15.73 -36.41 -45.90
C ALA A 166 16.39 -35.96 -47.22
N LYS A 167 16.93 -34.73 -47.27
CA LYS A 167 18.18 -34.24 -47.95
C LYS A 167 18.11 -32.71 -48.14
N LYS A 168 19.06 -31.96 -47.54
CA LYS A 168 20.31 -31.41 -48.11
C LYS A 168 20.13 -30.19 -49.06
N SER A 169 20.87 -29.14 -48.71
CA SER A 169 21.69 -28.23 -49.55
C SER A 169 21.07 -27.07 -50.36
N SER A 170 21.81 -25.95 -50.29
CA SER A 170 21.80 -24.74 -51.13
C SER A 170 20.63 -23.78 -50.88
N LYS A 171 20.83 -22.47 -50.76
CA LYS A 171 21.78 -21.58 -51.43
C LYS A 171 21.98 -20.32 -50.59
#